data_AF-A0A9N9JPF7-F1
#
_entry.id   AF-A0A9N9JPF7-F1
#
_cell.length_a   1.000
_cell.length_b   1.000
_cell.length_c   1.000
_cell.angle_alpha   90.00
_cell.angle_beta   90.00
_cell.angle_gamma   90.00
#
_symmetry.space_group_name_H-M   'P 1'
#
loop_
_entity.id
_entity.type
_entity.pdbx_description
1 polymer ?
#
loop_
_entity_poly.entity_id
_entity_poly.type
_entity_poly.pdbx_seq_one_letter_code
_entity_poly.pdbx_strand_id
1 'polypeptide(L)'
;MGGGDLNMKKSWHPLLIKNQERVWKEEQKAQEEQKKLTQLMKEKEEERQLQELRKLQENAGGKKGPERLDWMYAAGPNQSSSAKAQELEDFLLGKKSVDKLIDNGTALSKLSSDSKDIFISTMNPNANTYRDTQAKIREDPLLLIKKTEQANIKAIVTNPLKMKELKEVYV
;
A
#
# COMPACT_ATOMS: atom_id res chain seq x y z
N MET A 1 17.34 3.13 -64.33
CA MET A 1 16.40 2.32 -63.54
C MET A 1 16.55 2.70 -62.08
N GLY A 2 15.57 3.41 -61.50
CA GLY A 2 15.71 3.95 -60.14
C GLY A 2 14.37 4.44 -59.61
N GLY A 3 13.38 3.54 -59.56
CA GLY A 3 12.07 3.80 -58.99
C GLY A 3 11.93 3.04 -57.67
N GLY A 4 12.53 3.55 -56.60
CA GLY A 4 12.22 3.06 -55.25
C GLY A 4 10.81 3.48 -54.84
N ASP A 5 10.10 2.63 -54.09
CA ASP A 5 8.73 2.87 -53.64
C ASP A 5 8.61 4.25 -52.96
N LEU A 6 7.74 5.11 -53.51
CA LEU A 6 7.49 6.46 -53.01
C LEU A 6 7.00 6.44 -51.55
N ASN A 7 6.33 5.36 -51.15
CA ASN A 7 5.81 5.21 -49.80
C ASN A 7 6.93 5.08 -48.76
N MET A 8 8.11 4.59 -49.13
CA MET A 8 9.27 4.53 -48.23
C MET A 8 9.77 5.93 -47.80
N LYS A 9 9.39 6.99 -48.52
CA LYS A 9 9.68 8.39 -48.14
C LYS A 9 8.64 8.98 -47.20
N LYS A 10 7.54 8.27 -46.91
CA LYS A 10 6.47 8.73 -46.03
C LYS A 10 6.74 8.27 -44.60
N SER A 11 6.61 9.18 -43.64
CA SER A 11 6.89 8.93 -42.22
C SER A 11 5.96 7.91 -41.58
N TRP A 12 4.75 7.71 -42.11
CA TRP A 12 3.76 6.77 -41.59
C TRP A 12 3.94 5.34 -42.11
N HIS A 13 4.82 5.10 -43.08
CA HIS A 13 4.91 3.79 -43.72
C HIS A 13 5.49 2.73 -42.77
N PRO A 14 4.83 1.58 -42.58
CA PRO A 14 5.20 0.62 -41.53
C PRO A 14 6.54 -0.08 -41.79
N LEU A 15 6.93 -0.22 -43.07
CA LEU A 15 8.21 -0.84 -43.44
C LEU A 15 9.43 0.08 -43.23
N LEU A 16 9.22 1.35 -42.84
CA LEU A 16 10.33 2.22 -42.50
C LEU A 16 11.02 1.69 -41.22
N ILE A 17 12.35 1.55 -41.25
CA ILE A 17 13.14 1.01 -40.13
C ILE A 17 12.79 1.68 -38.79
N LYS A 18 12.65 3.01 -38.78
CA LYS A 18 12.24 3.78 -37.59
C LYS A 18 10.89 3.37 -37.01
N ASN A 19 9.93 3.00 -37.86
CA ASN A 19 8.60 2.57 -37.42
C ASN A 19 8.63 1.13 -36.93
N GLN A 20 9.39 0.25 -37.59
CA GLN A 20 9.61 -1.11 -37.12
C GLN A 20 10.28 -1.12 -35.75
N GLU A 21 11.29 -0.28 -35.54
CA GLU A 21 11.94 -0.10 -34.23
C GLU A 21 10.97 0.39 -33.16
N ARG A 22 10.06 1.31 -33.50
CA ARG A 22 9.04 1.82 -32.57
C ARG A 22 8.07 0.71 -32.16
N VAL A 23 7.54 -0.03 -33.14
CA VAL A 23 6.64 -1.17 -32.90
C VAL A 23 7.35 -2.23 -32.06
N TRP A 24 8.60 -2.58 -32.40
CA TRP A 24 9.38 -3.56 -31.65
C TRP A 24 9.60 -3.14 -30.18
N LYS A 25 9.88 -1.87 -29.91
CA LYS A 25 10.00 -1.36 -28.53
C LYS A 25 8.68 -1.43 -27.77
N GLU A 26 7.58 -1.08 -28.40
CA GLU A 26 6.23 -1.17 -27.82
C GLU A 26 5.85 -2.63 -27.53
N GLU A 27 6.15 -3.56 -28.45
CA GLU A 27 5.96 -5.00 -28.29
C GLU A 27 6.80 -5.59 -27.15
N GLN A 28 8.08 -5.22 -27.05
CA GLN A 28 8.95 -5.64 -25.95
C GLN A 28 8.40 -5.19 -24.61
N LYS A 29 8.00 -3.92 -24.50
CA LYS A 29 7.39 -3.38 -23.27
C LYS A 29 6.09 -4.14 -22.92
N ALA A 30 5.24 -4.41 -23.90
CA ALA A 30 4.01 -5.18 -23.69
C ALA A 30 4.32 -6.62 -23.21
N GLN A 31 5.35 -7.27 -23.76
CA GLN A 31 5.79 -8.59 -23.31
C GLN A 31 6.32 -8.58 -21.87
N GLU A 32 7.07 -7.55 -21.47
CA GLU A 32 7.54 -7.39 -20.09
C GLU A 32 6.37 -7.18 -19.12
N GLU A 33 5.40 -6.35 -19.48
CA GLU A 33 4.19 -6.12 -18.69
C GLU A 33 3.38 -7.41 -18.53
N GLN A 34 3.20 -8.18 -19.61
CA GLN A 34 2.55 -9.48 -19.56
C GLN A 34 3.29 -10.46 -18.65
N LYS A 35 4.62 -10.56 -18.75
CA LYS A 35 5.42 -11.41 -17.86
C LYS A 35 5.22 -11.03 -16.39
N LYS A 36 5.26 -9.73 -16.07
CA LYS A 36 5.02 -9.24 -14.71
C LYS A 36 3.62 -9.60 -14.21
N LEU A 37 2.60 -9.44 -15.05
CA LEU A 37 1.24 -9.84 -14.71
C LEU A 37 1.12 -11.34 -14.48
N THR A 38 1.72 -12.17 -15.33
CA THR A 38 1.70 -13.63 -15.14
C THR A 38 2.38 -14.06 -13.83
N GLN A 39 3.46 -13.39 -13.44
CA GLN A 39 4.11 -13.63 -12.16
C GLN A 39 3.19 -13.28 -10.99
N LEU A 40 2.58 -12.10 -10.98
CA LEU A 40 1.64 -11.67 -9.93
C LEU A 40 0.42 -12.59 -9.85
N MET A 41 -0.11 -13.04 -10.99
CA MET A 41 -1.22 -14.00 -11.02
C MET A 41 -0.82 -15.33 -10.39
N LYS A 42 0.41 -15.80 -10.64
CA LYS A 42 0.94 -17.02 -10.04
C LYS A 42 1.13 -16.88 -8.54
N GLU A 43 1.73 -15.79 -8.07
CA GLU A 43 1.90 -15.49 -6.64
C GLU A 43 0.54 -15.48 -5.90
N LYS A 44 -0.47 -14.84 -6.49
CA LYS A 44 -1.84 -14.82 -5.93
C LYS A 44 -2.49 -16.21 -5.88
N GLU A 45 -2.27 -17.03 -6.90
CA GLU A 45 -2.80 -18.40 -6.93
C GLU A 45 -2.12 -19.27 -5.87
N GLU A 46 -0.81 -19.12 -5.68
CA GLU A 46 -0.04 -19.79 -4.62
C GLU A 46 -0.54 -19.37 -3.22
N GLU A 47 -0.76 -18.08 -2.99
CA GLU A 47 -1.35 -17.57 -1.75
C GLU A 47 -2.74 -18.17 -1.49
N ARG A 48 -3.57 -18.25 -2.54
CA ARG A 48 -4.90 -18.86 -2.44
C ARG A 48 -4.82 -20.34 -2.08
N GLN A 49 -3.93 -21.09 -2.73
CA GLN A 49 -3.73 -22.52 -2.44
C GLN A 49 -3.28 -22.74 -1.00
N LEU A 50 -2.35 -21.92 -0.49
CA LEU A 50 -1.93 -21.96 0.92
C LEU A 50 -3.08 -21.66 1.87
N GLN A 51 -3.91 -20.66 1.54
CA GLN A 51 -5.08 -20.32 2.33
C GLN A 51 -6.12 -21.46 2.35
N GLU A 52 -6.36 -22.10 1.21
CA GLU A 52 -7.26 -23.25 1.09
C GLU A 52 -6.76 -24.45 1.90
N LEU A 53 -5.46 -24.75 1.85
CA LEU A 53 -4.83 -25.79 2.68
C LEU A 53 -4.97 -25.50 4.17
N ARG A 54 -4.74 -24.25 4.60
CA ARG A 54 -4.90 -23.84 6.00
C ARG A 54 -6.34 -24.00 6.46
N LYS A 55 -7.31 -23.62 5.63
CA LYS A 55 -8.74 -23.81 5.90
C LYS A 55 -9.12 -25.29 6.00
N LEU A 56 -8.55 -26.14 5.14
CA LEU A 56 -8.76 -27.59 5.20
C LEU A 56 -8.20 -28.18 6.50
N GLN A 57 -6.98 -27.77 6.91
CA GLN A 57 -6.36 -28.20 8.16
C GLN A 57 -7.20 -27.79 9.38
N GLU A 58 -7.73 -26.57 9.38
CA GLU A 58 -8.65 -26.08 10.40
C GLU A 58 -9.95 -26.91 10.46
N ASN A 59 -10.56 -27.18 9.30
CA ASN A 59 -11.76 -28.01 9.23
C ASN A 59 -11.53 -29.46 9.70
N ALA A 60 -10.31 -29.98 9.51
CA ALA A 60 -9.90 -31.29 10.02
C ALA A 60 -9.61 -31.33 11.53
N GLY A 61 -9.79 -30.21 12.25
CA GLY A 61 -9.57 -30.10 13.69
C GLY A 61 -8.19 -29.55 14.10
N GLY A 62 -7.43 -29.00 13.15
CA GLY A 62 -6.19 -28.29 13.43
C GLY A 62 -6.41 -26.97 14.17
N LYS A 63 -5.38 -26.48 14.88
CA LYS A 63 -5.44 -25.20 15.60
C LYS A 63 -5.63 -24.04 14.62
N LYS A 64 -6.66 -23.22 14.84
CA LYS A 64 -6.88 -21.97 14.08
C LYS A 64 -5.76 -20.97 14.40
N GLY A 65 -4.91 -20.67 13.41
CA GLY A 65 -3.98 -19.54 13.51
C GLY A 65 -4.71 -18.20 13.38
N PRO A 66 -4.13 -17.07 13.82
CA PRO A 66 -4.77 -15.75 13.70
C PRO A 66 -5.10 -15.45 12.23
N GLU A 67 -6.38 -15.22 11.92
CA GLU A 67 -6.92 -15.29 10.56
C GLU A 67 -6.91 -13.95 9.79
N ARG A 68 -6.80 -12.80 10.49
CA ARG A 68 -7.20 -11.52 9.89
C ARG A 68 -6.21 -10.36 9.99
N LEU A 69 -5.17 -10.46 10.82
CA LEU A 69 -4.35 -9.29 11.17
C LEU A 69 -2.86 -9.44 10.79
N ASP A 70 -2.47 -10.44 10.02
CA ASP A 70 -1.05 -10.62 9.69
C ASP A 70 -0.53 -9.53 8.74
N TRP A 71 -1.31 -9.15 7.73
CA TRP A 71 -0.97 -8.01 6.85
C TRP A 71 -0.93 -6.66 7.62
N MET A 72 -1.68 -6.55 8.72
CA MET A 72 -1.72 -5.37 9.59
C MET A 72 -0.62 -5.37 10.65
N TYR A 73 -0.18 -6.54 11.15
CA TYR A 73 0.90 -6.68 12.14
C TYR A 73 2.28 -6.95 11.54
N ALA A 74 2.37 -7.37 10.27
CA ALA A 74 3.62 -7.35 9.51
C ALA A 74 4.14 -5.92 9.32
N ALA A 75 3.23 -4.93 9.33
CA ALA A 75 3.54 -3.50 9.42
C ALA A 75 3.41 -2.94 10.85
N GLY A 76 3.42 -3.80 11.87
CA GLY A 76 3.44 -3.39 13.27
C GLY A 76 4.74 -2.62 13.59
N PRO A 77 4.70 -1.60 14.47
CA PRO A 77 5.79 -0.62 14.66
C PRO A 77 7.15 -1.20 15.11
N ASN A 78 7.22 -2.49 15.45
CA ASN A 78 8.39 -3.10 16.08
C ASN A 78 9.09 -4.16 15.22
N GLN A 79 8.68 -4.37 13.95
CA GLN A 79 9.44 -5.22 13.03
C GLN A 79 9.88 -4.41 11.81
N SER A 80 11.08 -3.81 11.91
CA SER A 80 11.84 -3.17 10.81
C SER A 80 11.18 -2.01 10.03
N SER A 81 10.02 -1.51 10.47
CA SER A 81 9.23 -0.47 9.79
C SER A 81 9.38 0.93 10.40
N SER A 82 9.92 1.10 11.61
CA SER A 82 10.08 2.42 12.24
C SER A 82 10.94 3.39 11.41
N ALA A 83 12.09 2.93 10.92
CA ALA A 83 12.96 3.75 10.05
C ALA A 83 12.28 4.06 8.71
N LYS A 84 11.56 3.10 8.14
CA LYS A 84 10.87 3.25 6.86
C LYS A 84 9.63 4.14 6.97
N ALA A 85 8.90 4.09 8.10
CA ALA A 85 7.76 4.94 8.39
C ALA A 85 8.20 6.39 8.61
N GLN A 86 9.28 6.62 9.38
CA GLN A 86 9.86 7.96 9.52
C GLN A 86 10.40 8.50 8.20
N GLU A 87 11.07 7.67 7.39
CA GLU A 87 11.54 8.07 6.06
C GLU A 87 10.39 8.39 5.11
N LEU A 88 9.29 7.65 5.18
CA LEU A 88 8.09 7.86 4.37
C LEU A 88 7.33 9.11 4.83
N GLU A 89 7.21 9.34 6.15
CA GLU A 89 6.66 10.57 6.72
C GLU A 89 7.52 11.79 6.36
N ASP A 90 8.84 11.70 6.47
CA ASP A 90 9.76 12.75 6.05
C ASP A 90 9.71 12.99 4.53
N PHE A 91 9.49 11.94 3.73
CA PHE A 91 9.32 12.04 2.28
C PHE A 91 8.00 12.71 1.89
N LEU A 92 6.88 12.32 2.53
CA LEU A 92 5.56 12.95 2.35
C LEU A 92 5.55 14.40 2.83
N LEU A 93 6.36 14.74 3.84
CA LEU A 93 6.61 16.10 4.31
C LEU A 93 7.70 16.83 3.51
N GLY A 94 8.25 16.21 2.46
CA GLY A 94 9.22 16.81 1.52
C GLY A 94 10.61 17.07 2.11
N LYS A 95 10.94 16.53 3.29
CA LYS A 95 12.23 16.71 3.97
C LYS A 95 13.36 15.87 3.38
N LYS A 96 13.06 14.78 2.67
CA LYS A 96 14.04 13.87 2.06
C LYS A 96 13.82 13.75 0.55
N SER A 97 14.89 13.85 -0.24
CA SER A 97 14.84 13.67 -1.70
C SER A 97 14.89 12.19 -2.10
N VAL A 98 14.19 11.83 -3.19
CA VAL A 98 14.06 10.44 -3.69
C VAL A 98 15.41 9.78 -3.95
N ASP A 99 16.42 10.53 -4.39
CA ASP A 99 17.75 9.99 -4.75
C ASP A 99 18.44 9.23 -3.61
N LYS A 100 18.25 9.65 -2.35
CA LYS A 100 18.95 9.03 -1.21
C LYS A 100 18.44 7.65 -0.84
N LEU A 101 17.23 7.29 -1.25
CA LEU A 101 16.63 5.98 -0.98
C LEU A 101 17.20 4.88 -1.88
N ILE A 102 17.78 5.24 -3.03
CA ILE A 102 18.34 4.30 -4.00
C ILE A 102 19.72 3.80 -3.54
N ASP A 103 20.52 4.65 -2.88
CA ASP A 103 21.86 4.31 -2.39
C ASP A 103 21.83 3.33 -1.19
N ASN A 104 20.79 3.39 -0.35
CA ASN A 104 20.68 2.61 0.88
C ASN A 104 20.31 1.12 0.67
N GLY A 105 19.92 0.72 -0.55
CA GLY A 105 19.58 -0.68 -0.88
C GLY A 105 20.75 -1.66 -0.76
N THR A 106 21.99 -1.15 -0.67
CA THR A 106 23.22 -1.96 -0.63
C THR A 106 23.64 -2.43 0.79
N ALA A 107 23.03 -1.89 1.85
CA ALA A 107 23.47 -2.11 3.24
C ALA A 107 22.75 -3.25 4.01
N LEU A 108 21.83 -3.98 3.36
CA LEU A 108 20.96 -4.99 4.00
C LEU A 108 21.69 -6.25 4.48
N SER A 109 22.95 -6.47 4.09
CA SER A 109 23.70 -7.71 4.35
C SER A 109 24.31 -7.82 5.77
N LYS A 110 24.18 -6.82 6.64
CA LYS A 110 24.87 -6.78 7.95
C LYS A 110 23.99 -6.98 9.19
N LEU A 111 22.68 -7.20 9.05
CA LEU A 111 21.73 -7.18 10.18
C LEU A 111 21.33 -8.57 10.72
N SER A 112 21.92 -9.66 10.24
CA SER A 112 21.41 -11.01 10.50
C SER A 112 21.96 -11.74 11.74
N SER A 113 22.82 -11.13 12.57
CA SER A 113 23.57 -11.90 13.58
C SER A 113 23.10 -11.84 15.04
N ASP A 114 22.20 -10.95 15.46
CA ASP A 114 21.80 -10.85 16.89
C ASP A 114 20.28 -10.78 17.08
N SER A 115 19.65 -11.95 17.17
CA SER A 115 18.18 -12.08 17.31
C SER A 115 17.73 -12.50 18.72
N LYS A 116 18.66 -12.80 19.64
CA LYS A 116 18.33 -13.40 20.94
C LYS A 116 18.15 -12.38 22.07
N ASP A 117 18.84 -11.25 22.03
CA ASP A 117 18.73 -10.22 23.08
C ASP A 117 17.51 -9.29 22.91
N ILE A 118 16.97 -9.19 21.69
CA ILE A 118 15.78 -8.39 21.36
C ILE A 118 14.51 -8.96 22.02
N PHE A 119 14.44 -10.28 22.23
CA PHE A 119 13.24 -10.95 22.72
C PHE A 119 12.92 -10.60 24.19
N ILE A 120 13.94 -10.40 25.03
CA ILE A 120 13.74 -10.08 26.46
C ILE A 120 13.38 -8.60 26.66
N SER A 121 13.83 -7.69 25.78
CA SER A 121 13.52 -6.26 25.86
C SER A 121 12.12 -5.88 25.37
N THR A 122 11.45 -6.78 24.63
CA THR A 122 10.15 -6.50 23.98
C THR A 122 8.93 -6.66 24.92
N MET A 123 9.09 -7.23 26.11
CA MET A 123 8.03 -7.24 27.13
C MET A 123 8.05 -5.91 27.91
N ASN A 124 7.39 -4.88 27.38
CA ASN A 124 7.20 -3.62 28.09
C ASN A 124 6.22 -3.82 29.27
N PRO A 125 6.66 -3.71 30.54
CA PRO A 125 5.81 -3.94 31.71
C PRO A 125 4.78 -2.82 31.96
N ASN A 126 4.83 -1.72 31.20
CA ASN A 126 3.97 -0.53 31.38
C ASN A 126 2.80 -0.42 30.38
N ALA A 127 2.50 -1.49 29.66
CA ALA A 127 1.33 -1.52 28.78
C ALA A 127 0.03 -1.32 29.58
N ASN A 128 -0.87 -0.46 29.08
CA ASN A 128 -2.19 -0.14 29.69
C ASN A 128 -2.14 0.73 30.96
N THR A 129 -1.14 1.60 31.08
CA THR A 129 -1.17 2.65 32.12
C THR A 129 -2.35 3.61 31.87
N TYR A 130 -2.99 4.18 32.91
CA TYR A 130 -4.11 5.13 32.76
C TYR A 130 -3.83 6.25 31.74
N ARG A 131 -2.64 6.84 31.81
CA ARG A 131 -2.19 7.87 30.86
C ARG A 131 -2.09 7.38 29.41
N ASP A 132 -1.64 6.14 29.22
CA ASP A 132 -1.51 5.48 27.92
C ASP A 132 -2.91 5.19 27.32
N THR A 133 -3.85 4.71 28.14
CA THR A 133 -5.25 4.52 27.70
C THR A 133 -5.94 5.83 27.33
N GLN A 134 -5.71 6.91 28.10
CA GLN A 134 -6.23 8.24 27.78
C GLN A 134 -5.65 8.79 26.48
N ALA A 135 -4.36 8.58 26.22
CA ALA A 135 -3.74 8.97 24.96
C ALA A 135 -4.33 8.19 23.79
N LYS A 136 -4.48 6.86 23.91
CA LYS A 136 -5.10 6.02 22.88
C LYS A 136 -6.53 6.43 22.53
N ILE A 137 -7.32 6.79 23.55
CA ILE A 137 -8.69 7.28 23.34
C ILE A 137 -8.69 8.65 22.65
N ARG A 138 -7.73 9.53 22.99
CA ARG A 138 -7.62 10.86 22.38
C ARG A 138 -7.19 10.79 20.92
N GLU A 139 -6.26 9.90 20.60
CA GLU A 139 -5.72 9.69 19.25
C GLU A 139 -6.56 8.70 18.42
N ASP A 140 -7.72 8.24 18.91
CA ASP A 140 -8.60 7.36 18.15
C ASP A 140 -9.25 8.13 16.96
N PRO A 141 -8.93 7.77 15.70
CA PRO A 141 -9.47 8.44 14.52
C PRO A 141 -10.98 8.30 14.41
N LEU A 142 -11.57 7.19 14.87
CA LEU A 142 -13.02 6.99 14.81
C LEU A 142 -13.74 7.93 15.78
N LEU A 143 -13.16 8.16 16.95
CA LEU A 143 -13.67 9.12 17.92
C LEU A 143 -13.62 10.55 17.37
N LEU A 144 -12.53 10.91 16.67
CA LEU A 144 -12.42 12.21 15.99
C LEU A 144 -13.50 12.40 14.92
N ILE A 145 -13.71 11.40 14.05
CA ILE A 145 -14.74 11.43 13.01
C ILE A 145 -16.14 11.58 13.62
N LYS A 146 -16.44 10.83 14.68
CA LYS A 146 -17.73 10.93 15.36
C LYS A 146 -17.95 12.32 15.99
N LYS A 147 -16.89 12.91 16.54
CA LYS A 147 -16.95 14.26 17.13
C LYS A 147 -17.20 15.33 16.06
N THR A 148 -16.55 15.23 14.90
CA THR A 148 -16.77 16.17 13.79
C THR A 148 -18.17 16.01 13.19
N GLU A 149 -18.66 14.79 13.04
CA GLU A 149 -20.04 14.49 12.62
C GLU A 149 -21.06 15.14 13.55
N GLN A 150 -20.94 14.94 14.87
CA GLN A 150 -21.83 15.55 15.85
C GLN A 150 -21.78 17.09 15.83
N ALA A 151 -20.58 17.67 15.64
CA ALA A 151 -20.43 19.11 15.53
C ALA A 151 -21.13 19.67 14.28
N ASN A 152 -21.00 18.97 13.14
CA ASN A 152 -21.66 19.33 11.89
C ASN A 152 -23.18 19.25 12.02
N ILE A 153 -23.71 18.17 12.60
CA ILE A 153 -25.15 18.03 12.86
C ILE A 153 -25.65 19.17 13.74
N LYS A 154 -24.94 19.48 14.84
CA LYS A 154 -25.31 20.59 15.72
C LYS A 154 -25.29 21.93 14.98
N ALA A 155 -24.27 22.20 14.16
CA ALA A 155 -24.16 23.43 13.39
C ALA A 155 -25.28 23.59 12.34
N ILE A 156 -25.76 22.49 11.77
CA ILE A 156 -26.91 22.48 10.87
C ILE A 156 -28.19 22.77 11.66
N VAL A 157 -28.40 22.08 12.78
CA VAL A 157 -29.61 22.23 13.62
C VAL A 157 -29.72 23.61 14.25
N THR A 158 -28.61 24.22 14.67
CA THR A 158 -28.61 25.57 15.24
C THR A 158 -28.87 26.65 14.20
N ASN A 159 -28.65 26.37 12.91
CA ASN A 159 -28.91 27.32 11.83
C ASN A 159 -30.36 27.16 11.30
N PRO A 160 -31.27 28.11 11.60
CA PRO A 160 -32.68 27.97 11.24
C PRO A 160 -32.94 28.06 9.73
N LEU A 161 -32.04 28.64 8.94
CA LEU A 161 -32.17 28.70 7.47
C LEU A 161 -31.84 27.35 6.85
N LYS A 162 -30.71 26.73 7.24
CA LYS A 162 -30.33 25.37 6.78
C LYS A 162 -31.34 24.31 7.18
N MET A 163 -31.98 24.45 8.35
CA MET A 163 -33.06 23.56 8.76
C MET A 163 -34.34 23.71 7.94
N LYS A 164 -34.62 24.90 7.38
CA LYS A 164 -35.75 25.09 6.45
C LYS A 164 -35.45 24.46 5.10
N GLU A 165 -34.26 24.69 4.55
CA GLU A 165 -33.80 24.07 3.30
C GLU A 165 -33.86 22.54 3.37
N LEU A 166 -33.38 21.94 4.46
CA LEU A 166 -33.48 20.49 4.67
C LEU A 166 -34.92 19.98 4.78
N LYS A 167 -35.85 20.77 5.34
CA LYS A 167 -37.26 20.38 5.40
C LYS A 167 -37.93 20.46 4.04
N GLU A 168 -37.60 21.45 3.23
CA GLU A 168 -38.14 21.61 1.87
C GLU A 168 -37.67 20.52 0.91
N VAL A 169 -36.46 20.00 1.08
CA VAL A 169 -35.93 18.88 0.26
C VAL A 169 -36.63 17.54 0.55
N TYR A 170 -37.22 17.37 1.73
CA TYR A 170 -37.86 16.12 2.17
C TYR A 170 -39.39 16.14 2.17
N VAL A 171 -40.00 17.23 1.69
CA VAL A 171 -41.45 17.36 1.43
C VAL A 171 -41.70 17.25 -0.06
#